data_AF-A0A4R1QTC0-F1
#
_entry.id   AF-A0A4R1QTC0-F1
#
_cell.length_a   1.000
_cell.length_b   1.000
_cell.length_c   1.000
_cell.angle_alpha   90.00
_cell.angle_beta   90.00
_cell.angle_gamma   90.00
#
_symmetry.space_group_name_H-M   'P 1'
#
loop_
_entity.id
_entity.type
_entity.pdbx_description
1 polymer ?
#
loop_
_entity_poly.entity_id
_entity_poly.type
_entity_poly.pdbx_seq_one_letter_code
_entity_poly.pdbx_strand_id
1 'polypeptide(L)' 'MVWCATSPQLDGIGGVYCEKNNISPLVELQTRDVSVMEGKMQTPVGVVAHAIDPQIADRLWDVSEQLVFGKKQ' A
#
# COMPACT_ATOMS: atom_id res chain seq x y z
N MET A 1 1.59 -5.48 -13.54
CA MET A 1 2.92 -4.98 -13.09
C MET A 1 3.74 -4.37 -14.23
N VAL A 2 3.70 -4.91 -15.46
CA VAL A 2 4.45 -4.35 -16.61
C VAL A 2 4.21 -2.84 -16.82
N TRP A 3 2.95 -2.39 -16.78
CA TRP A 3 2.61 -0.97 -16.97
C TRP A 3 3.35 -0.05 -15.99
N CYS A 4 3.44 -0.39 -14.70
CA CYS A 4 4.13 0.45 -13.73
C CYS A 4 5.63 0.57 -13.95
N ALA A 5 6.24 -0.47 -14.52
CA ALA A 5 7.68 -0.49 -14.75
C ALA A 5 8.08 0.21 -16.05
N THR A 6 7.17 0.31 -17.04
CA THR A 6 7.55 0.70 -18.40
C THR A 6 6.67 1.79 -19.02
N SER A 7 5.62 2.25 -18.35
CA SER A 7 4.72 3.27 -18.91
C SER A 7 5.37 4.65 -18.86
N PRO A 8 5.50 5.37 -19.99
CA PRO A 8 5.99 6.75 -20.00
C PRO A 8 5.12 7.72 -19.18
N GLN A 9 3.89 7.33 -18.84
CA GLN A 9 3.02 8.14 -17.99
C GLN A 9 3.54 8.29 -16.56
N LEU A 10 4.51 7.48 -16.15
CA LEU A 10 5.16 7.54 -14.84
C LEU A 10 6.57 8.17 -14.89
N ASP A 11 6.97 8.72 -16.05
CA ASP A 11 8.28 9.35 -16.18
C ASP A 11 8.42 10.52 -15.19
N GLY A 12 9.40 10.43 -14.30
CA GLY A 12 9.63 11.42 -13.24
C GLY A 12 8.69 11.32 -12.04
N ILE A 13 7.81 10.31 -11.98
CA ILE A 13 6.84 10.10 -10.88
C ILE A 13 7.25 8.87 -10.07
N GLY A 14 7.71 9.10 -8.83
CA GLY A 14 8.04 8.06 -7.86
C GLY A 14 7.09 8.04 -6.66
N GLY A 15 7.14 6.96 -5.86
CA GLY A 15 6.42 6.87 -4.59
C GLY A 15 4.91 6.64 -4.71
N VAL A 16 4.41 6.21 -5.87
CA VAL A 16 2.99 5.94 -6.11
C VAL A 16 2.67 4.46 -6.05
N TYR A 17 1.46 4.14 -5.55
CA TYR A 17 0.91 2.80 -5.66
C TYR A 17 0.10 2.67 -6.95
N CYS A 18 0.47 1.69 -7.76
CA CYS A 18 -0.27 1.37 -8.97
C CYS A 18 -1.33 0.29 -8.74
N GLU A 19 -2.48 0.47 -9.36
CA GLU A 19 -3.49 -0.57 -9.46
C GLU A 19 -4.20 -0.51 -10.82
N LYS A 20 -4.47 -1.67 -11.44
CA LYS A 20 -5.22 -1.77 -12.71
C LYS A 20 -4.70 -0.85 -13.83
N ASN A 21 -3.38 -0.79 -14.00
CA ASN A 21 -2.68 0.06 -14.98
C ASN A 21 -2.97 1.57 -14.78
N ASN A 22 -3.13 2.00 -13.53
CA ASN A 22 -3.30 3.39 -13.15
C ASN A 22 -2.67 3.68 -11.77
N ILE A 23 -2.49 4.95 -11.42
CA ILE A 23 -2.18 5.35 -10.04
C ILE A 23 -3.48 5.22 -9.22
N SER A 24 -3.43 4.46 -8.12
CA SER A 24 -4.62 4.17 -7.33
C SER A 24 -5.02 5.36 -6.45
N PRO A 25 -6.32 5.67 -6.30
CA PRO A 25 -6.77 6.75 -5.42
C PRO A 25 -6.64 6.38 -3.94
N LEU A 26 -6.69 7.39 -3.07
CA LEU A 26 -6.89 7.15 -1.64
C LEU A 26 -8.33 6.73 -1.36
N VAL A 27 -8.49 5.76 -0.48
CA VAL A 27 -9.80 5.28 -0.02
C VAL A 27 -9.85 5.28 1.50
N GLU A 28 -11.01 5.68 2.02
CA GLU A 28 -11.35 5.45 3.41
C GLU A 28 -11.92 4.05 3.53
N LEU A 29 -11.32 3.22 4.38
CA LEU A 29 -11.89 1.91 4.68
C LEU A 29 -13.02 2.11 5.68
N GLN A 30 -14.28 2.04 5.24
CA GLN A 30 -15.38 1.98 6.19
C GLN A 30 -15.45 0.55 6.75
N THR A 31 -15.64 0.40 8.06
CA THR A 31 -15.75 -0.90 8.74
C THR A 31 -16.84 -1.83 8.18
N ARG A 32 -17.69 -1.34 7.26
CA ARG A 32 -18.73 -2.09 6.54
C ARG A 32 -18.32 -2.62 5.16
N ASP A 33 -17.16 -2.24 4.64
CA ASP A 33 -16.73 -2.61 3.27
C ASP A 33 -16.19 -4.04 3.20
N VAL A 34 -15.91 -4.67 4.34
CA VAL A 34 -15.61 -6.11 4.43
C VAL A 34 -16.90 -6.88 4.69
N SER A 35 -17.80 -6.91 3.70
CA SER A 35 -18.92 -7.85 3.73
C SER A 35 -18.40 -9.24 3.39
N VAL A 36 -18.24 -10.09 4.41
CA VAL A 36 -18.01 -11.54 4.24
C VAL A 36 -19.32 -12.27 3.86
N MET A 37 -20.47 -11.57 3.86
CA MET A 37 -21.72 -12.14 3.38
C MET A 37 -21.62 -12.33 1.86
N GLU A 38 -21.83 -13.58 1.42
CA GLU A 38 -21.79 -14.09 0.03
C GLU A 38 -20.44 -14.55 -0.54
N GLY A 39 -19.41 -14.78 0.30
CA GLY A 39 -18.16 -15.43 -0.17
C GLY A 39 -17.38 -14.63 -1.22
N LYS A 40 -17.75 -13.36 -1.45
CA LYS A 40 -17.03 -12.41 -2.29
C LYS A 40 -16.39 -11.36 -1.41
N MET A 41 -15.09 -11.52 -1.15
CA MET A 41 -14.30 -10.47 -0.52
C MET A 41 -14.18 -9.31 -1.52
N GLN A 42 -15.01 -8.29 -1.38
CA GLN A 42 -14.82 -7.02 -2.09
C GLN A 42 -13.74 -6.26 -1.33
N THR A 43 -12.48 -6.46 -1.71
CA THR A 43 -11.41 -5.58 -1.25
C THR A 43 -11.60 -4.21 -1.91
N PRO A 44 -11.67 -3.11 -1.14
CA PRO A 44 -11.68 -1.77 -1.73
C PRO A 44 -10.43 -1.60 -2.60
N VAL A 45 -10.66 -1.07 -3.81
CA VAL A 45 -9.65 -0.75 -4.82
C VAL A 45 -9.14 0.65 -4.46
N GLY A 46 -7.90 0.77 -3.99
CA GLY A 46 -7.40 2.02 -3.44
C GLY A 46 -6.30 1.86 -2.39
N VAL A 47 -5.63 2.98 -2.10
CA VAL A 47 -4.68 3.10 -0.99
C VAL A 47 -5.41 3.55 0.26
N VAL A 48 -5.34 2.77 1.32
CA VAL A 48 -5.91 3.12 2.62
C VAL A 48 -5.12 4.24 3.30
N ALA A 49 -5.80 5.16 3.98
CA ALA A 49 -5.18 6.36 4.55
C ALA A 49 -3.97 6.08 5.47
N HIS A 50 -4.02 5.01 6.28
CA HIS A 50 -2.89 4.68 7.17
C HIS A 50 -1.64 4.21 6.41
N ALA A 51 -1.77 3.76 5.16
CA ALA A 51 -0.63 3.28 4.36
C ALA A 51 0.25 4.41 3.82
N ILE A 52 -0.22 5.67 3.90
CA ILE A 52 0.55 6.86 3.51
C ILE A 52 0.98 7.71 4.71
N ASP A 53 0.82 7.21 5.94
CA ASP A 53 1.25 7.92 7.14
C ASP A 53 2.79 7.82 7.29
N PRO A 54 3.52 8.95 7.16
CA PRO A 54 4.97 8.93 7.23
C PRO A 54 5.50 8.57 8.63
N GLN A 55 4.77 8.93 9.70
CA GLN A 55 5.21 8.63 11.06
C GLN A 55 5.12 7.13 11.35
N ILE A 56 4.08 6.48 10.83
CA ILE A 56 3.94 5.02 10.93
C ILE A 56 5.03 4.34 10.09
N ALA A 57 5.32 4.86 8.89
CA ALA A 57 6.35 4.32 8.01
C ALA A 57 7.75 4.38 8.65
N ASP A 58 8.14 5.53 9.21
CA ASP A 58 9.43 5.70 9.90
C ASP A 58 9.56 4.74 11.08
N ARG A 59 8.49 4.61 11.89
CA ARG A 59 8.48 3.72 13.04
C ARG A 59 8.55 2.24 12.63
N LEU A 60 7.92 1.87 11.52
CA LEU A 60 7.99 0.53 10.97
C LEU A 60 9.39 0.22 10.45
N TRP A 61 10.07 1.20 9.87
CA TRP A 61 11.46 1.06 9.40
C TRP A 61 12.39 0.70 10.57
N ASP A 62 12.35 1.48 11.65
CA ASP A 62 13.18 1.26 12.85
C ASP A 62 13.02 -0.15 13.43
N VAL A 63 11.76 -0.61 13.55
CA VAL A 63 11.45 -1.95 14.05
C VAL A 63 11.94 -3.02 13.07
N SER A 64 11.80 -2.80 11.77
CA SER A 64 12.25 -3.74 10.74
C SER A 64 13.76 -3.93 10.77
N GLU A 65 14.52 -2.84 10.92
CA GLU A 65 15.97 -2.91 11.08
C GLU A 65 16.38 -3.70 12.32
N GLN A 66 15.71 -3.47 13.45
CA GLN A 66 15.96 -4.23 14.68
C GLN A 66 15.65 -5.72 14.52
N LEU A 67 14.58 -6.08 13.80
CA LEU A 67 14.19 -7.48 13.60
C LEU A 67 15.10 -8.22 12.63
N VAL A 68 15.61 -7.54 11.60
CA VAL A 68 16.46 -8.16 10.57
C VAL A 68 17.94 -8.11 10.94
N PHE A 69 18.41 -7.04 11.58
CA PHE A 69 19.82 -6.80 11.88
C PHE A 69 20.17 -6.77 13.37
N GLY A 70 19.17 -6.74 14.27
CA GLY A 70 19.40 -6.85 15.70
C GLY A 70 20.01 -8.22 16.02
N LYS A 71 21.24 -8.20 16.54
CA LYS A 71 21.99 -9.43 16.89
C LYS A 71 21.15 -10.36 17.76
N LYS A 72 21.11 -11.65 17.39
CA LYS A 72 20.88 -12.72 18.37
C LYS A 72 21.94 -12.57 19.46
N GLN A 73 21.50 -12.32 20.70
CA GLN A 73 22.32 -12.55 21.88
C GLN A 73 22.66 -14.04 21.98
#